data_AF-A0A6V7HYI1-F1
#
_entry.id   AF-A0A6V7HYI1-F1
#
_cell.length_a   1.000
_cell.length_b   1.000
_cell.length_c   1.000
_cell.angle_alpha   90.00
_cell.angle_beta   90.00
_cell.angle_gamma   90.00
#
_symmetry.space_group_name_H-M   'P 1'
#
loop_
_entity.id
_entity.type
_entity.pdbx_description
1 polymer ?
#
loop_
_entity_poly.entity_id
_entity_poly.type
_entity_poly.pdbx_seq_one_letter_code
_entity_poly.pdbx_strand_id
1 'polypeptide(L)'
;SDAEEYIKSLTRDNVQLLINNIWSLPTERIDETVLAKLPKAKFILPRARVLPKPKTLTKWQQFAKEKGIRSKKKGRSKLKWDEELSKWIPTYGYKRAQAEQQKEWVVEVGDDNTPKADPREMASNAKQERVAKNELQRLRNLAKAKNIKIPRVGLPTNEQFASARHLATATTVARVSTASVGKFQD
;
A
#
# COMPACT_ATOMS: atom_id res chain seq x y z
N SER A 1 54.17 -36.07 -2.49
CA SER A 1 54.00 -35.80 -1.05
C SER A 1 54.41 -34.38 -0.67
N ASP A 2 55.58 -33.90 -1.11
CA ASP A 2 56.13 -32.60 -0.67
C ASP A 2 55.22 -31.38 -0.92
N ALA A 3 54.47 -31.35 -2.01
CA ALA A 3 53.58 -30.22 -2.31
C ALA A 3 52.43 -30.07 -1.30
N GLU A 4 51.82 -31.19 -0.89
CA GLU A 4 50.74 -31.20 0.10
C GLU A 4 51.25 -30.81 1.49
N GLU A 5 52.45 -31.28 1.84
CA GLU A 5 53.09 -30.96 3.12
C GLU A 5 53.47 -29.47 3.19
N TYR A 6 53.97 -28.92 2.09
CA TYR A 6 54.23 -27.49 1.96
C TYR A 6 52.94 -26.66 2.11
N ILE A 7 51.88 -26.99 1.37
CA ILE A 7 50.59 -26.29 1.47
C ILE A 7 50.03 -26.38 2.89
N LYS A 8 50.09 -27.56 3.51
CA LYS A 8 49.62 -27.78 4.88
C LYS A 8 50.39 -26.90 5.88
N SER A 9 51.72 -26.85 5.78
CA SER A 9 52.54 -26.03 6.68
C SER A 9 52.22 -24.53 6.54
N LEU A 10 52.15 -24.03 5.30
CA LEU A 10 51.82 -22.63 5.01
C LEU A 10 50.41 -22.26 5.49
N THR A 11 49.44 -23.15 5.28
CA THR A 11 48.04 -22.90 5.68
C THR A 11 47.91 -22.93 7.20
N ARG A 12 48.62 -23.84 7.88
CA ARG A 12 48.66 -23.91 9.35
C ARG A 12 49.12 -22.58 9.94
N ASP A 13 50.20 -22.01 9.43
CA ASP A 13 50.76 -20.76 9.97
C ASP A 13 49.80 -19.58 9.80
N ASN A 14 49.15 -19.48 8.63
CA ASN A 14 48.15 -18.46 8.37
C ASN A 14 46.89 -18.62 9.26
N VAL A 15 46.43 -19.86 9.46
CA VAL A 15 45.28 -20.14 10.34
C VAL A 15 45.61 -19.85 11.80
N GLN A 16 46.84 -20.12 12.25
CA GLN A 16 47.28 -19.78 13.60
C GLN A 16 47.18 -18.27 13.86
N LEU A 17 47.65 -17.44 12.92
CA LEU A 17 47.51 -15.98 13.00
C LEU A 17 46.04 -15.54 13.04
N LEU A 18 45.18 -16.18 12.24
CA LEU A 18 43.75 -15.89 12.21
C LEU A 18 43.07 -16.23 13.54
N ILE A 19 43.34 -17.41 14.10
CA ILE A 19 42.78 -17.85 15.38
C ILE A 19 43.26 -16.93 16.51
N ASN A 20 44.55 -16.60 16.58
CA ASN A 20 45.09 -15.67 17.58
C ASN A 20 44.35 -14.31 17.57
N ASN A 21 44.02 -13.80 16.38
CA ASN A 21 43.24 -12.58 16.23
C ASN A 21 41.75 -12.73 16.62
N ILE A 22 41.16 -13.91 16.48
CA ILE A 22 39.77 -14.15 16.94
C ILE A 22 39.70 -14.18 18.47
N TRP A 23 40.68 -14.82 19.12
CA TRP A 23 40.72 -14.92 20.59
C TRP A 23 41.05 -13.60 21.29
N SER A 24 41.62 -12.62 20.59
CA SER A 24 41.83 -11.27 21.12
C SER A 24 40.59 -10.37 21.05
N LEU A 25 39.51 -10.80 20.38
CA LEU A 25 38.26 -10.05 20.29
C LEU A 25 37.47 -10.10 21.61
N PRO A 26 36.63 -9.07 21.88
CA PRO A 26 35.76 -9.08 23.06
C PRO A 26 34.78 -10.25 23.00
N THR A 27 34.74 -11.01 24.09
CA THR A 27 33.84 -12.17 24.25
C THR A 27 32.68 -11.82 25.17
N GLU A 28 31.49 -12.32 24.84
CA GLU A 28 30.30 -12.25 25.66
C GLU A 28 29.83 -13.65 26.00
N ARG A 29 29.35 -13.83 27.23
CA ARG A 29 28.67 -15.04 27.66
C ARG A 29 27.18 -14.81 27.47
N ILE A 30 26.59 -15.50 26.52
CA ILE A 30 25.15 -15.54 26.31
C ILE A 30 24.73 -16.98 26.59
N ASP A 31 23.82 -17.12 27.56
CA ASP A 31 23.42 -18.38 28.17
C ASP A 31 24.64 -19.13 28.75
N GLU A 32 25.05 -20.24 28.13
CA GLU A 32 26.19 -21.08 28.54
C GLU A 32 27.34 -21.07 27.52
N THR A 33 27.25 -20.22 26.49
CA THR A 33 28.22 -20.20 25.38
C THR A 33 29.06 -18.92 25.37
N VAL A 34 30.37 -19.06 25.08
CA VAL A 34 31.28 -17.94 24.91
C VAL A 34 31.27 -17.54 23.43
N LEU A 35 30.78 -16.35 23.13
CA LEU A 35 30.67 -15.81 21.77
C LEU A 35 31.63 -14.63 21.59
N ALA A 36 32.46 -14.66 20.56
CA ALA A 36 33.31 -13.52 20.18
C ALA A 36 32.55 -12.55 19.27
N LYS A 37 32.64 -11.24 19.53
CA LYS A 37 32.03 -10.22 18.68
C LYS A 37 32.90 -9.92 17.46
N LEU A 38 32.47 -10.40 16.30
CA LEU A 38 33.16 -10.14 15.04
C LEU A 38 32.93 -8.69 14.56
N PRO A 39 33.96 -8.03 13.98
CA PRO A 39 33.80 -6.73 13.36
C PRO A 39 32.95 -6.83 12.09
N LYS A 40 32.42 -5.68 11.63
CA LYS A 40 31.71 -5.61 10.35
C LYS A 40 32.66 -6.01 9.21
N ALA A 41 32.17 -6.84 8.28
CA ALA A 41 32.93 -7.26 7.12
C ALA A 41 33.44 -6.06 6.33
N LYS A 42 34.75 -6.01 6.05
CA LYS A 42 35.39 -4.95 5.25
C LYS A 42 35.20 -5.18 3.74
N PHE A 43 35.08 -6.43 3.32
CA PHE A 43 34.95 -6.80 1.92
C PHE A 43 33.51 -6.55 1.44
N ILE A 44 33.35 -5.67 0.45
CA ILE A 44 32.05 -5.31 -0.10
C ILE A 44 31.68 -6.35 -1.17
N LEU A 45 30.76 -7.25 -0.81
CA LEU A 45 30.21 -8.23 -1.74
C LEU A 45 29.03 -7.65 -2.54
N PRO A 46 28.86 -8.01 -3.82
CA PRO A 46 27.68 -7.64 -4.58
C PRO A 46 26.43 -8.29 -3.97
N ARG A 47 25.34 -7.51 -3.89
CA ARG A 47 24.07 -8.00 -3.34
C ARG A 47 23.38 -8.91 -4.36
N ALA A 48 22.75 -9.98 -3.87
CA ALA A 48 21.96 -10.89 -4.70
C ALA A 48 20.71 -10.23 -5.30
N ARG A 49 20.15 -9.21 -4.63
CA ARG A 49 18.94 -8.49 -5.06
C ARG A 49 19.16 -6.99 -5.01
N VAL A 50 18.51 -6.29 -5.94
CA VAL A 50 18.48 -4.82 -5.97
C VAL A 50 17.87 -4.28 -4.67
N LEU A 51 18.30 -3.10 -4.26
CA LEU A 51 17.67 -2.40 -3.14
C LEU A 51 16.17 -2.20 -3.45
N PRO A 52 15.27 -2.47 -2.48
CA PRO A 52 13.87 -2.14 -2.65
C PRO A 52 13.72 -0.66 -3.02
N LYS A 53 13.12 -0.39 -4.18
CA LYS A 53 12.88 1.00 -4.61
C LYS A 53 11.93 1.68 -3.62
N PRO A 54 12.12 2.96 -3.30
CA PRO A 54 11.16 3.70 -2.47
C PRO A 54 9.79 3.67 -3.14
N LYS A 55 8.74 3.50 -2.33
CA LYS A 55 7.37 3.50 -2.83
C LYS A 55 7.06 4.86 -3.44
N THR A 56 6.55 4.87 -4.66
CA THR A 56 6.06 6.10 -5.30
C THR A 56 4.86 6.63 -4.53
N LEU A 57 4.75 7.96 -4.42
CA LEU A 57 3.63 8.60 -3.74
C LEU A 57 2.34 8.39 -4.52
N THR A 58 1.28 7.98 -3.82
CA THR A 58 -0.07 7.91 -4.38
C THR A 58 -0.63 9.31 -4.63
N LYS A 59 -1.64 9.44 -5.50
CA LYS A 59 -2.28 10.74 -5.78
C LYS A 59 -2.77 11.44 -4.51
N TRP A 60 -3.36 10.70 -3.57
CA TRP A 60 -3.80 11.26 -2.29
C TRP A 60 -2.63 11.72 -1.41
N GLN A 61 -1.52 10.99 -1.40
CA GLN A 61 -0.33 11.41 -0.64
C GLN A 61 0.33 12.65 -1.24
N GLN A 62 0.35 12.77 -2.59
CA GLN A 62 0.80 13.98 -3.28
C GLN A 62 -0.06 15.18 -2.86
N PHE A 63 -1.38 15.04 -2.97
CA PHE A 63 -2.33 16.06 -2.54
C PHE A 63 -2.20 16.42 -1.05
N ALA A 64 -2.11 15.41 -0.18
CA ALA A 64 -1.97 15.63 1.26
C ALA A 64 -0.66 16.35 1.61
N LYS A 65 0.43 16.07 0.89
CA LYS A 65 1.71 16.77 1.04
C LYS A 65 1.60 18.22 0.57
N GLU A 66 1.02 18.46 -0.60
CA GLU A 66 0.81 19.80 -1.17
C GLU A 66 -0.09 20.67 -0.29
N LYS A 67 -1.14 20.08 0.30
CA LYS A 67 -2.07 20.77 1.21
C LYS A 67 -1.61 20.80 2.66
N GLY A 68 -0.48 20.18 3.00
CA GLY A 68 -0.01 20.08 4.39
C GLY A 68 -0.92 19.28 5.32
N ILE A 69 -1.76 18.39 4.77
CA ILE A 69 -2.68 17.55 5.54
C ILE A 69 -1.87 16.52 6.31
N ARG A 70 -1.81 16.69 7.63
CA ARG A 70 -1.13 15.75 8.53
C ARG A 70 -1.97 14.48 8.70
N SER A 71 -1.32 13.33 8.60
CA SER A 71 -1.98 12.05 8.88
C SER A 71 -2.42 11.98 10.34
N LYS A 72 -3.60 11.42 10.61
CA LYS A 72 -4.08 11.18 11.97
C LYS A 72 -3.14 10.18 12.66
N LYS A 73 -2.92 10.35 13.96
CA LYS A 73 -2.03 9.48 14.77
C LYS A 73 -2.47 8.01 14.63
N LYS A 74 -1.52 7.12 14.31
CA LYS A 74 -1.73 5.66 14.41
C LYS A 74 -1.96 5.33 15.89
N GLY A 75 -3.15 4.85 16.23
CA GLY A 75 -3.52 4.55 17.62
C GLY A 75 -4.85 5.15 18.10
N ARG A 76 -5.62 5.84 17.23
CA ARG A 76 -7.00 6.23 17.58
C ARG A 76 -7.80 4.97 17.96
N SER A 77 -8.58 5.05 19.03
CA SER A 77 -9.42 3.95 19.50
C SER A 77 -10.26 3.41 18.36
N LYS A 78 -10.23 2.09 18.17
CA LYS A 78 -11.07 1.42 17.19
C LYS A 78 -12.53 1.36 17.65
N LEU A 79 -12.80 1.71 18.90
CA LEU A 79 -14.12 1.75 19.51
C LEU A 79 -14.61 3.20 19.58
N LYS A 80 -15.90 3.36 19.30
CA LYS A 80 -16.68 4.59 19.43
C LYS A 80 -17.81 4.31 20.41
N TRP A 81 -18.02 5.21 21.38
CA TRP A 81 -19.17 5.13 22.27
C TRP A 81 -20.44 5.43 21.48
N ASP A 82 -21.46 4.61 21.68
CA ASP A 82 -22.81 4.83 21.15
C ASP A 82 -23.73 5.14 22.32
N GLU A 83 -24.43 6.27 22.24
CA GLU A 83 -25.26 6.81 23.31
C GLU A 83 -26.57 6.03 23.43
N GLU A 84 -27.16 5.57 22.32
CA GLU A 84 -28.45 4.86 22.32
C GLU A 84 -28.32 3.44 22.88
N LEU A 85 -27.28 2.72 22.44
CA LEU A 85 -27.02 1.37 22.90
C LEU A 85 -26.18 1.33 24.18
N SER A 86 -25.70 2.49 24.66
CA SER A 86 -24.85 2.67 25.84
C SER A 86 -23.68 1.68 25.91
N LYS A 87 -23.01 1.48 24.76
CA LYS A 87 -21.93 0.48 24.59
C LYS A 87 -20.80 1.03 23.71
N TRP A 88 -19.59 0.53 23.93
CA TRP A 88 -18.45 0.77 23.06
C TRP A 88 -18.51 -0.14 21.83
N ILE A 89 -18.76 0.47 20.66
CA ILE A 89 -18.94 -0.26 19.39
C ILE A 89 -17.69 -0.07 18.52
N PRO A 90 -17.16 -1.13 17.89
CA PRO A 90 -16.06 -0.97 16.96
C PRO A 90 -16.46 -0.15 15.73
N THR A 91 -15.52 0.59 15.16
CA THR A 91 -15.74 1.45 13.98
C THR A 91 -15.95 0.67 12.68
N TYR A 92 -15.67 -0.63 12.65
CA TYR A 92 -15.91 -1.52 11.50
C TYR A 92 -16.05 -2.97 11.98
N GLY A 93 -16.61 -3.85 11.14
CA GLY A 93 -16.78 -5.29 11.42
C GLY A 93 -18.21 -5.68 11.83
N TYR A 94 -18.40 -6.95 12.22
CA TYR A 94 -19.74 -7.53 12.44
C TYR A 94 -20.50 -6.88 13.60
N LYS A 95 -19.83 -6.56 14.72
CA LYS A 95 -20.48 -5.92 15.88
C LYS A 95 -21.03 -4.53 15.55
N ARG A 96 -20.37 -3.81 14.62
CA ARG A 96 -20.90 -2.54 14.11
C ARG A 96 -22.17 -2.75 13.30
N ALA A 97 -22.16 -3.74 12.40
CA ALA A 97 -23.33 -4.04 11.57
C ALA A 97 -24.53 -4.50 12.42
N GLN A 98 -24.30 -5.32 13.45
CA GLN A 98 -25.36 -5.73 14.39
C GLN A 98 -25.96 -4.54 15.13
N ALA A 99 -25.12 -3.59 15.59
CA ALA A 99 -25.61 -2.39 16.25
C ALA A 99 -26.37 -1.45 15.30
N GLU A 100 -25.89 -1.30 14.06
CA GLU A 100 -26.57 -0.52 13.01
C GLU A 100 -27.95 -1.13 12.69
N GLN A 101 -28.07 -2.45 12.63
CA GLN A 101 -29.36 -3.15 12.47
C GLN A 101 -30.31 -2.95 13.66
N GLN A 102 -29.79 -2.97 14.90
CA GLN A 102 -30.60 -2.72 16.10
C GLN A 102 -31.11 -1.28 16.15
N LYS A 103 -30.31 -0.34 15.65
CA LYS A 103 -30.64 1.09 15.59
C LYS A 103 -31.62 1.42 14.46
N GLU A 104 -31.34 0.93 13.26
CA GLU A 104 -32.09 1.23 12.03
C GLU A 104 -33.17 0.16 11.77
N TRP A 105 -34.01 -0.09 12.78
CA TRP A 105 -35.11 -1.06 12.68
C TRP A 105 -36.22 -0.56 11.74
N VAL A 106 -36.45 0.75 11.66
CA VAL A 106 -37.35 1.42 10.70
C VAL A 106 -36.57 2.48 9.92
N VAL A 107 -36.81 2.53 8.61
CA VAL A 107 -36.28 3.56 7.71
C VAL A 107 -37.48 4.32 7.15
N GLU A 108 -37.57 5.61 7.44
CA GLU A 108 -38.62 6.48 6.92
C GLU A 108 -38.43 6.65 5.40
N VAL A 109 -39.49 6.45 4.64
CA VAL A 109 -39.54 6.76 3.20
C VAL A 109 -39.94 8.22 3.08
N GLY A 110 -39.23 9.00 2.25
CA GLY A 110 -39.49 10.44 2.11
C GLY A 110 -40.93 10.77 1.71
N ASP A 111 -41.32 12.04 1.90
CA ASP A 111 -42.70 12.55 1.80
C ASP A 111 -43.45 12.17 0.51
N ASP A 112 -42.71 11.92 -0.58
CA ASP A 112 -43.27 11.57 -1.89
C ASP A 112 -43.91 10.17 -1.95
N ASN A 113 -43.84 9.36 -0.88
CA ASN A 113 -44.57 8.09 -0.66
C ASN A 113 -44.65 7.14 -1.87
N THR A 114 -43.71 7.26 -2.81
CA THR A 114 -43.67 6.53 -4.07
C THR A 114 -42.68 5.39 -3.93
N PRO A 115 -43.11 4.12 -3.99
CA PRO A 115 -42.22 2.98 -3.84
C PRO A 115 -41.40 2.77 -5.12
N LYS A 116 -40.38 3.61 -5.36
CA LYS A 116 -39.52 3.47 -6.55
C LYS A 116 -38.29 2.58 -6.31
N ALA A 117 -37.76 2.54 -5.08
CA ALA A 117 -36.65 1.66 -4.69
C ALA A 117 -36.58 1.48 -3.17
N ASP A 118 -36.17 0.30 -2.69
CA ASP A 118 -35.93 0.05 -1.26
C ASP A 118 -34.76 0.93 -0.76
N PRO A 119 -34.95 1.80 0.25
CA PRO A 119 -33.89 2.61 0.83
C PRO A 119 -32.65 1.81 1.27
N ARG A 120 -32.84 0.58 1.77
CA ARG A 120 -31.76 -0.29 2.22
C ARG A 120 -30.95 -0.81 1.04
N GLU A 121 -31.61 -1.15 -0.05
CA GLU A 121 -30.95 -1.57 -1.28
C GLU A 121 -30.15 -0.41 -1.90
N MET A 122 -30.72 0.79 -1.93
CA MET A 122 -30.00 1.99 -2.39
C MET A 122 -28.74 2.27 -1.55
N ALA A 123 -28.84 2.16 -0.21
CA ALA A 123 -27.69 2.32 0.68
C ALA A 123 -26.61 1.25 0.46
N SER A 124 -27.03 0.00 0.24
CA SER A 124 -26.13 -1.12 -0.09
C SER A 124 -25.40 -0.87 -1.42
N ASN A 125 -26.14 -0.50 -2.47
CA ASN A 125 -25.59 -0.20 -3.79
C ASN A 125 -24.61 0.97 -3.72
N ALA A 126 -24.97 2.07 -3.05
CA ALA A 126 -24.08 3.20 -2.83
C ALA A 126 -22.80 2.83 -2.04
N LYS A 127 -22.87 1.85 -1.12
CA LYS A 127 -21.69 1.32 -0.42
C LYS A 127 -20.81 0.51 -1.37
N GLN A 128 -21.40 -0.37 -2.18
CA GLN A 128 -20.66 -1.16 -3.17
C GLN A 128 -19.96 -0.26 -4.20
N GLU A 129 -20.63 0.78 -4.69
CA GLU A 129 -20.05 1.77 -5.60
C GLU A 129 -18.85 2.49 -5.00
N ARG A 130 -18.94 2.92 -3.73
CA ARG A 130 -17.81 3.55 -3.02
C ARG A 130 -16.62 2.59 -2.88
N VAL A 131 -16.88 1.32 -2.59
CA VAL A 131 -15.85 0.28 -2.49
C VAL A 131 -15.20 0.05 -3.86
N ALA A 132 -16.00 -0.11 -4.91
CA ALA A 132 -15.52 -0.29 -6.29
C ALA A 132 -14.69 0.92 -6.76
N LYS A 133 -15.13 2.15 -6.44
CA LYS A 133 -14.39 3.39 -6.73
C LYS A 133 -13.05 3.43 -6.01
N ASN A 134 -12.98 2.96 -4.77
CA ASN A 134 -11.73 2.89 -4.01
C ASN A 134 -10.75 1.91 -4.64
N GLU A 135 -11.21 0.70 -4.98
CA GLU A 135 -10.35 -0.32 -5.61
C GLU A 135 -9.88 0.14 -6.99
N LEU A 136 -10.75 0.78 -7.78
CA LEU A 136 -10.39 1.37 -9.06
C LEU A 136 -9.29 2.44 -8.90
N GLN A 137 -9.40 3.32 -7.89
CA GLN A 137 -8.37 4.31 -7.59
C GLN A 137 -7.05 3.65 -7.15
N ARG A 138 -7.11 2.58 -6.36
CA ARG A 138 -5.95 1.78 -5.96
C ARG A 138 -5.25 1.18 -7.18
N LEU A 139 -6.00 0.56 -8.09
CA LEU A 139 -5.47 -0.02 -9.33
C LEU A 139 -4.83 1.06 -10.22
N ARG A 140 -5.45 2.23 -10.36
CA ARG A 140 -4.86 3.37 -11.08
C ARG A 140 -3.54 3.85 -10.47
N ASN A 141 -3.45 3.90 -9.14
CA ASN A 141 -2.20 4.26 -8.46
C ASN A 141 -1.11 3.19 -8.67
N LEU A 142 -1.47 1.90 -8.62
CA LEU A 142 -0.53 0.80 -8.87
C LEU A 142 -0.01 0.80 -10.30
N ALA A 143 -0.89 1.01 -11.28
CA ALA A 143 -0.50 1.10 -12.67
C ALA A 143 0.37 2.34 -12.95
N LYS A 144 0.08 3.50 -12.34
CA LYS A 144 0.98 4.67 -12.36
C LYS A 144 2.34 4.36 -11.75
N ALA A 145 2.38 3.62 -10.64
CA ALA A 145 3.64 3.22 -10.00
C ALA A 145 4.46 2.25 -10.86
N LYS A 146 3.79 1.40 -11.65
CA LYS A 146 4.42 0.46 -12.60
C LYS A 146 4.63 1.06 -14.00
N ASN A 147 4.30 2.33 -14.22
CA ASN A 147 4.32 3.00 -15.53
C ASN A 147 3.53 2.25 -16.63
N ILE A 148 2.43 1.58 -16.26
CA ILE A 148 1.53 0.90 -17.20
C ILE A 148 0.60 1.98 -17.79
N LYS A 149 0.52 2.06 -19.13
CA LYS A 149 -0.39 2.99 -19.82
C LYS A 149 -1.84 2.52 -19.63
N ILE A 150 -2.66 3.32 -18.98
CA ILE A 150 -4.10 3.06 -18.81
C ILE A 150 -4.87 4.09 -19.65
N PRO A 151 -5.93 3.69 -20.37
CA PRO A 151 -6.81 4.65 -21.04
C PRO A 151 -7.44 5.63 -20.04
N ARG A 152 -7.61 6.89 -20.47
CA ARG A 152 -8.10 8.01 -19.63
C ARG A 152 -9.57 7.85 -19.22
N VAL A 153 -10.35 7.13 -20.02
CA VAL A 153 -11.79 6.85 -19.82
C VAL A 153 -12.08 5.40 -20.20
N GLY A 154 -12.85 4.69 -19.37
CA GLY A 154 -13.25 3.30 -19.59
C GLY A 154 -12.48 2.26 -18.76
N LEU A 155 -13.05 1.05 -18.66
CA LEU A 155 -12.33 -0.16 -18.26
C LEU A 155 -11.27 -0.45 -19.34
N PRO A 156 -10.08 -0.96 -18.99
CA PRO A 156 -9.13 -1.40 -20.01
C PRO A 156 -9.75 -2.59 -20.75
N THR A 157 -10.38 -2.33 -21.89
CA THR A 157 -10.73 -3.38 -22.85
C THR A 157 -9.43 -3.92 -23.44
N ASN A 158 -9.43 -5.21 -23.79
CA ASN A 158 -8.25 -5.94 -24.25
C ASN A 158 -7.74 -5.47 -25.65
N GLU A 159 -8.32 -4.39 -26.18
CA GLU A 159 -7.99 -3.81 -27.47
C GLU A 159 -6.97 -2.70 -27.27
N GLN A 160 -5.73 -3.13 -27.08
CA GLN A 160 -4.57 -2.33 -27.43
C GLN A 160 -4.69 -2.09 -28.94
N PHE A 161 -5.05 -0.90 -29.43
CA PHE A 161 -4.57 -0.24 -30.65
C PHE A 161 -5.40 1.02 -30.94
N ALA A 162 -4.75 1.99 -31.58
CA ALA A 162 -5.29 3.29 -31.96
C ALA A 162 -6.43 3.18 -32.99
N SER A 163 -7.63 2.78 -32.56
CA SER A 163 -8.81 2.87 -33.42
C SER A 163 -9.25 4.34 -33.55
N ALA A 164 -9.68 4.74 -34.74
CA ALA A 164 -10.19 6.11 -35.01
C ALA A 164 -11.32 6.50 -34.04
N ARG A 165 -12.10 5.51 -33.55
CA ARG A 165 -13.13 5.69 -32.53
C ARG A 165 -12.56 6.13 -31.18
N HIS A 166 -11.38 5.62 -30.79
CA HIS A 166 -10.70 6.08 -29.57
C HIS A 166 -10.19 7.52 -29.69
N LEU A 167 -9.75 7.94 -30.88
CA LEU A 167 -9.36 9.34 -31.12
C LEU A 167 -10.57 10.28 -31.09
N ALA A 168 -11.68 9.90 -31.75
CA ALA A 168 -12.92 10.68 -31.73
C ALA A 168 -13.55 10.78 -30.33
N THR A 169 -13.50 9.71 -29.54
CA THR A 169 -13.94 9.75 -28.13
C THR A 169 -13.00 10.58 -27.25
N ALA A 170 -11.69 10.56 -27.52
CA ALA A 170 -10.74 11.41 -26.82
C ALA A 170 -10.96 12.90 -27.13
N THR A 171 -11.26 13.27 -28.38
CA THR A 171 -11.54 14.67 -28.76
C THR A 171 -12.85 15.16 -28.16
N THR A 172 -13.91 14.36 -28.15
CA THR A 172 -15.18 14.73 -27.49
C THR A 172 -15.01 14.89 -25.98
N VAL A 173 -14.30 13.96 -25.32
CA VAL A 173 -14.00 14.07 -23.88
C VAL A 173 -13.13 15.29 -23.57
N ALA A 174 -12.13 15.59 -24.39
CA ALA A 174 -11.30 16.79 -24.23
C ALA A 174 -12.16 18.07 -24.33
N ARG A 175 -13.04 18.15 -25.34
CA ARG A 175 -13.97 19.27 -25.54
C ARG A 175 -14.90 19.47 -24.34
N VAL A 176 -15.46 18.39 -23.80
CA VAL A 176 -16.34 18.43 -22.61
C VAL A 176 -15.56 18.77 -21.33
N SER A 177 -14.33 18.28 -21.16
CA SER A 177 -13.52 18.54 -19.97
C SER A 177 -13.09 20.01 -19.89
N THR A 178 -12.75 20.61 -21.03
CA THR A 178 -12.39 22.04 -21.12
C THR A 178 -13.60 22.96 -20.88
N ALA A 179 -14.83 22.48 -21.04
CA ALA A 179 -16.05 23.27 -20.80
C ALA A 179 -16.26 23.64 -19.31
N SER A 180 -15.48 23.09 -18.38
CA SER A 180 -15.62 23.35 -16.93
C SER A 180 -14.67 24.42 -16.37
N VAL A 181 -13.81 25.02 -17.19
CA VAL A 181 -12.96 26.15 -16.79
C VAL A 181 -13.06 27.19 -17.90
N GLY A 182 -13.82 28.27 -17.66
CA GLY A 182 -14.23 29.27 -18.64
C GLY A 182 -13.09 30.03 -19.34
N LYS A 183 -12.36 29.35 -20.21
CA LYS A 183 -11.48 29.94 -21.22
C LYS A 183 -11.45 29.02 -22.43
N PHE A 184 -12.24 29.39 -23.44
CA PHE A 184 -12.26 28.72 -24.73
C PHE A 184 -10.92 29.04 -25.44
N GLN A 185 -10.31 28.02 -26.04
CA GLN A 185 -9.20 28.23 -26.97
C GLN A 185 -9.84 28.52 -28.33
N ASP A 186 -9.51 29.68 -28.90
CA ASP A 186 -9.73 29.97 -30.32
C ASP A 186 -8.79 29.13 -31.19
#